data_AF-A0A1R2BYW6-F1
#
_entry.id   AF-A0A1R2BYW6-F1
#
_cell.length_a   1.000
_cell.length_b   1.000
_cell.length_c   1.000
_cell.angle_alpha   90.00
_cell.angle_beta   90.00
_cell.angle_gamma   90.00
#
_symmetry.space_group_name_H-M   'P 1'
#
loop_
_entity.id
_entity.type
_entity.pdbx_description
1 polymer ?
#
loop_
_entity_poly.entity_id
_entity_poly.type
_entity_poly.pdbx_seq_one_letter_code
_entity_poly.pdbx_strand_id
1 'polypeptide(L)'
;MIRHLLRSYVSVPNYPTRLIDNFEEHYSWMNAQKPQLAILYFKNDWNPECSRQLTKDYLDLFKHEGAFSSFIIETWTREGERTKKYYSIRYEPTFIFLSDGFEIKKVIGGSAKVLKNELERVKKFRASLKWSYNLESGPDIWENHHDEYMNKWKDFNEKEASNYDGTLFFDRN
;
A
#
# COMPACT_ATOMS: atom_id res chain seq x y z
N MET A 1 -3.57 7.72 35.78
CA MET A 1 -3.71 6.93 34.54
C MET A 1 -2.82 7.56 33.48
N ILE A 2 -1.55 7.13 33.43
CA ILE A 2 -0.52 7.75 32.60
C ILE A 2 -0.77 7.29 31.16
N ARG A 3 -1.14 8.23 30.27
CA ARG A 3 -1.12 8.01 28.82
C ARG A 3 0.33 7.76 28.46
N HIS A 4 0.73 6.49 28.32
CA HIS A 4 1.95 6.14 27.63
C HIS A 4 1.84 6.75 26.23
N LEU A 5 2.55 7.86 26.01
CA LEU A 5 2.89 8.35 24.70
C LEU A 5 3.80 7.28 24.09
N LEU A 6 3.18 6.23 23.55
CA LEU A 6 3.82 5.30 22.63
C LEU A 6 4.45 6.17 21.56
N ARG A 7 5.79 6.25 21.54
CA ARG A 7 6.53 6.82 20.41
C ARG A 7 6.31 5.86 19.26
N SER A 8 5.23 6.08 18.53
CA SER A 8 4.54 5.05 17.77
C SER A 8 5.16 4.71 16.42
N TYR A 9 6.16 5.47 15.96
CA TYR A 9 6.93 5.21 14.73
C TYR A 9 8.19 6.06 14.69
N VAL A 10 9.21 5.59 13.96
CA VAL A 10 10.30 6.45 13.50
C VAL A 10 9.82 7.23 12.28
N SER A 11 9.60 8.54 12.44
CA SER A 11 9.28 9.43 11.31
C SER A 11 10.49 9.56 10.39
N VAL A 12 10.28 9.46 9.07
CA VAL A 12 11.33 9.80 8.12
C VAL A 12 11.48 11.33 8.10
N PRO A 13 12.67 11.90 8.36
CA PRO A 13 12.83 13.35 8.44
C PRO A 13 12.34 14.06 7.17
N ASN A 14 11.47 15.06 7.33
CA ASN A 14 10.86 15.86 6.25
C ASN A 14 9.84 15.14 5.35
N TYR A 15 9.42 13.92 5.69
CA TYR A 15 8.41 13.17 4.93
C TYR A 15 7.27 12.71 5.86
N PRO A 16 6.01 12.66 5.37
CA PRO A 16 4.89 12.12 6.14
C PRO A 16 4.98 10.59 6.29
N THR A 17 5.86 9.95 5.52
CA THR A 17 6.15 8.51 5.54
C THR A 17 6.73 8.06 6.88
N ARG A 18 6.25 6.91 7.34
CA ARG A 18 6.66 6.28 8.59
C ARG A 18 7.54 5.06 8.32
N LEU A 19 8.59 4.88 9.13
CA LEU A 19 9.37 3.66 9.14
C LEU A 19 8.75 2.70 10.16
N ILE A 20 8.50 1.46 9.73
CA ILE A 20 8.02 0.37 10.58
C ILE A 20 9.22 -0.39 11.14
N ASP A 21 9.47 -0.25 12.44
CA ASP A 21 10.47 -0.99 13.18
C ASP A 21 9.88 -1.92 14.26
N ASN A 22 8.55 -1.88 14.46
CA ASN A 22 7.81 -2.72 15.40
C ASN A 22 6.48 -3.19 14.78
N PHE A 23 6.28 -4.51 14.69
CA PHE A 23 5.07 -5.08 14.09
C PHE A 23 3.80 -4.81 14.93
N GLU A 24 3.88 -4.91 16.26
CA GLU A 24 2.71 -4.75 17.13
C GLU A 24 2.20 -3.31 17.13
N GLU A 25 3.12 -2.34 17.11
CA GLU A 25 2.77 -0.92 16.97
C GLU A 25 2.15 -0.65 15.60
N HIS A 26 2.71 -1.24 14.54
CA HIS A 26 2.14 -1.15 13.20
C HIS A 26 0.71 -1.67 13.13
N TYR A 27 0.50 -2.89 13.63
CA TYR A 27 -0.80 -3.53 13.66
C TYR A 27 -1.80 -2.71 14.50
N SER A 28 -1.39 -2.30 15.69
CA SER A 28 -2.22 -1.49 16.60
C SER A 28 -2.62 -0.15 15.96
N TRP A 29 -1.69 0.51 15.27
CA TRP A 29 -1.96 1.76 14.59
C TRP A 29 -2.90 1.58 13.40
N MET A 30 -2.67 0.57 12.55
CA MET A 30 -3.54 0.27 11.40
C MET A 30 -4.97 -0.01 11.87
N ASN A 31 -5.12 -0.75 12.97
CA ASN A 31 -6.43 -1.06 13.56
C ASN A 31 -7.09 0.17 14.21
N ALA A 32 -6.30 1.06 14.84
CA ALA A 32 -6.80 2.25 15.51
C ALA A 32 -7.18 3.37 14.53
N GLN A 33 -6.33 3.64 13.53
CA GLN A 33 -6.51 4.74 12.58
C GLN A 33 -7.37 4.35 11.39
N LYS A 34 -7.43 3.05 11.03
CA LYS A 34 -8.18 2.51 9.90
C LYS A 34 -8.05 3.41 8.66
N PRO A 35 -6.81 3.66 8.17
CA PRO A 35 -6.60 4.61 7.08
C PRO A 35 -7.40 4.18 5.85
N GLN A 36 -8.10 5.14 5.23
CA GLN A 36 -8.85 4.87 4.00
C GLN A 36 -7.95 4.39 2.87
N LEU A 37 -6.76 4.96 2.76
CA LEU A 37 -5.74 4.55 1.81
C LEU A 37 -4.40 4.45 2.52
N ALA A 38 -3.71 3.33 2.32
CA ALA A 38 -2.36 3.14 2.82
C ALA A 38 -1.47 2.47 1.77
N ILE A 39 -0.18 2.69 1.86
CA ILE A 39 0.81 2.03 1.02
C ILE A 39 1.97 1.53 1.88
N LEU A 40 2.31 0.26 1.69
CA LEU A 40 3.41 -0.41 2.37
C LEU A 40 4.53 -0.66 1.36
N TYR A 41 5.72 -0.14 1.62
CA TYR A 41 6.92 -0.37 0.82
C TYR A 41 7.86 -1.32 1.56
N PHE A 42 7.90 -2.58 1.14
CA PHE A 42 8.82 -3.59 1.64
C PHE A 42 10.13 -3.51 0.86
N LYS A 43 11.23 -3.25 1.59
CA LYS A 43 12.55 -3.13 0.98
C LYS A 43 13.63 -3.82 1.80
N ASN A 44 14.76 -4.06 1.14
CA ASN A 44 15.96 -4.54 1.77
C ASN A 44 17.21 -3.85 1.21
N ASP A 45 18.10 -3.36 2.08
CA ASP A 45 19.24 -2.53 1.67
C ASP A 45 20.30 -3.27 0.85
N TRP A 46 20.43 -4.59 1.03
CA TRP A 46 21.36 -5.39 0.22
C TRP A 46 20.84 -5.69 -1.19
N ASN A 47 19.54 -5.49 -1.44
CA ASN A 47 18.93 -5.77 -2.73
C ASN A 47 19.13 -4.58 -3.68
N PRO A 48 19.84 -4.73 -4.81
CA PRO A 48 20.10 -3.62 -5.73
C PRO A 48 18.84 -3.02 -6.36
N GLU A 49 17.77 -3.81 -6.49
CA GLU A 49 16.47 -3.33 -6.99
C GLU A 49 15.80 -2.36 -5.99
N CYS A 50 16.12 -2.47 -4.69
CA CYS A 50 15.73 -1.52 -3.65
C CYS A 50 16.65 -0.28 -3.64
N SER A 51 16.95 0.26 -4.81
CA SER A 51 17.94 1.32 -4.96
C SER A 51 17.62 2.55 -4.10
N ARG A 52 18.65 3.31 -3.73
CA ARG A 52 18.49 4.61 -3.05
C ARG A 52 17.61 5.56 -3.86
N GLN A 53 17.69 5.50 -5.19
CA GLN A 53 16.87 6.31 -6.08
C GLN A 53 15.40 5.94 -5.97
N LEU A 54 15.05 4.65 -6.00
CA LEU A 54 13.66 4.20 -5.83
C LEU A 54 13.08 4.64 -4.49
N THR A 55 13.86 4.53 -3.42
CA THR A 55 13.43 4.96 -2.08
C THR A 55 13.22 6.48 -2.04
N LYS A 56 14.11 7.26 -2.65
CA LYS A 56 13.94 8.71 -2.77
C LYS A 56 12.69 9.06 -3.58
N ASP A 57 12.49 8.43 -4.73
CA ASP A 57 11.34 8.68 -5.59
C ASP A 57 10.02 8.34 -4.87
N TYR A 58 10.00 7.26 -4.10
CA TYR A 58 8.88 6.90 -3.23
C TYR A 58 8.60 8.01 -2.20
N LEU A 59 9.63 8.46 -1.47
CA LEU A 59 9.48 9.51 -0.47
C LEU A 59 8.98 10.83 -1.10
N ASP A 60 9.56 11.23 -2.24
CA ASP A 60 9.17 12.43 -2.95
C ASP A 60 7.73 12.35 -3.49
N LEU A 61 7.27 11.18 -3.94
CA LEU A 61 5.88 10.94 -4.34
C LEU A 61 4.91 11.19 -3.18
N PHE A 62 5.26 10.75 -1.96
CA PHE A 62 4.39 10.91 -0.79
C PHE A 62 4.57 12.21 -0.03
N LYS A 63 5.56 13.04 -0.38
CA LYS A 63 5.76 14.37 0.24
C LYS A 63 4.56 15.30 0.07
N HIS A 64 3.87 15.19 -1.07
CA HIS A 64 2.72 16.03 -1.43
C HIS A 64 1.41 15.23 -1.49
N GLU A 65 1.46 13.92 -1.29
CA GLU A 65 0.29 13.06 -1.37
C GLU A 65 -0.36 12.91 0.01
N GLY A 66 -1.38 13.72 0.28
CA GLY A 66 -2.11 13.68 1.54
C GLY A 66 -3.13 12.54 1.65
N ALA A 67 -3.47 11.85 0.55
CA ALA A 67 -4.53 10.84 0.58
C ALA A 67 -4.06 9.50 1.17
N PHE A 68 -2.76 9.19 1.09
CA PHE A 68 -2.21 7.91 1.53
C PHE A 68 -1.45 8.03 2.85
N SER A 69 -1.67 7.07 3.74
CA SER A 69 -0.70 6.77 4.80
C SER A 69 0.44 5.91 4.23
N SER A 70 1.65 6.44 4.16
CA SER A 70 2.82 5.77 3.59
C SER A 70 3.73 5.16 4.66
N PHE A 71 4.20 3.94 4.39
CA PHE A 71 5.05 3.16 5.30
C PHE A 71 6.21 2.51 4.57
N ILE A 72 7.38 2.51 5.19
CA ILE A 72 8.56 1.76 4.77
C ILE A 72 8.81 0.64 5.77
N ILE A 73 9.06 -0.58 5.26
CA ILE A 73 9.34 -1.77 6.04
C ILE A 73 10.70 -2.32 5.61
N GLU A 74 11.65 -2.33 6.53
CA GLU A 74 13.00 -2.87 6.33
C GLU A 74 13.03 -4.37 6.65
N THR A 75 13.04 -5.20 5.61
CA THR A 75 12.85 -6.66 5.77
C THR A 75 14.06 -7.40 6.33
N TRP A 76 15.22 -6.75 6.48
CA TRP A 76 16.38 -7.34 7.15
C TRP A 76 16.27 -7.34 8.68
N THR A 77 15.34 -6.58 9.26
CA THR A 77 15.09 -6.56 10.70
C THR A 77 14.15 -7.70 11.11
N ARG A 78 14.21 -8.14 12.38
CA ARG A 78 13.30 -9.18 12.90
C ARG A 78 11.83 -8.78 12.76
N GLU A 79 11.50 -7.54 13.12
CA GLU A 79 10.13 -7.01 13.06
C GLU A 79 9.68 -6.78 11.61
N GLY A 80 10.58 -6.33 10.74
CA GLY A 80 10.31 -6.22 9.30
C GLY A 80 10.04 -7.57 8.66
N GLU A 81 10.81 -8.61 8.98
CA GLU A 81 10.58 -9.98 8.50
C GLU A 81 9.26 -10.56 9.04
N ARG A 82 8.89 -10.26 10.28
CA ARG A 82 7.58 -10.61 10.84
C ARG A 82 6.45 -9.93 10.06
N THR A 83 6.60 -8.65 9.77
CA THR A 83 5.65 -7.87 8.95
C THR A 83 5.56 -8.42 7.52
N LYS A 84 6.70 -8.76 6.92
CA LYS A 84 6.80 -9.40 5.59
C LYS A 84 5.99 -10.70 5.54
N LYS A 85 6.12 -11.56 6.55
CA LYS A 85 5.35 -12.81 6.68
C LYS A 85 3.86 -12.55 6.84
N TYR A 86 3.47 -11.60 7.67
CA TYR A 86 2.07 -11.23 7.89
C TYR A 86 1.38 -10.83 6.57
N TYR A 87 2.04 -10.00 5.76
CA TYR A 87 1.51 -9.58 4.44
C TYR A 87 1.84 -10.55 3.30
N SER A 88 2.35 -11.75 3.61
CA SER A 88 2.71 -12.79 2.62
C SER A 88 3.64 -12.28 1.51
N ILE A 89 4.60 -11.42 1.85
CA ILE A 89 5.57 -10.86 0.90
C ILE A 89 6.72 -11.83 0.68
N ARG A 90 7.00 -12.14 -0.59
CA ARG A 90 8.06 -13.08 -0.98
C ARG A 90 9.30 -12.42 -1.59
N TYR A 91 9.12 -11.25 -2.19
CA TYR A 91 10.15 -10.57 -2.97
C TYR A 91 10.25 -9.10 -2.57
N GLU A 92 11.40 -8.50 -2.80
CA GLU A 92 11.67 -7.08 -2.62
C GLU A 92 12.25 -6.48 -3.91
N PRO A 93 12.00 -5.18 -4.21
CA PRO A 93 11.03 -4.32 -3.53
C PRO A 93 9.60 -4.77 -3.82
N THR A 94 8.71 -4.66 -2.84
CA THR A 94 7.26 -4.87 -3.06
C THR A 94 6.47 -3.74 -2.46
N PHE A 95 5.47 -3.27 -3.20
CA PHE A 95 4.54 -2.24 -2.78
C PHE A 95 3.15 -2.85 -2.64
N ILE A 96 2.52 -2.66 -1.48
CA ILE A 96 1.13 -3.05 -1.26
C ILE A 96 0.29 -1.78 -1.11
N PHE A 97 -0.69 -1.62 -1.99
CA PHE A 97 -1.72 -0.59 -1.88
C PHE A 97 -2.90 -1.18 -1.12
N LEU A 98 -3.27 -0.50 -0.04
CA LEU A 98 -4.39 -0.85 0.81
C LEU A 98 -5.50 0.19 0.67
N SER A 99 -6.75 -0.26 0.69
CA SER A 99 -7.93 0.59 0.85
C SER A 99 -8.77 0.06 1.98
N ASP A 100 -9.01 0.91 2.97
CA ASP A 100 -9.73 0.56 4.20
C ASP A 100 -9.15 -0.71 4.84
N GLY A 101 -7.83 -0.86 4.69
CA GLY A 101 -7.07 -2.00 5.16
C GLY A 101 -6.96 -3.19 4.21
N PHE A 102 -7.86 -3.34 3.25
CA PHE A 102 -7.82 -4.44 2.28
C PHE A 102 -6.69 -4.29 1.27
N GLU A 103 -6.01 -5.40 0.93
CA GLU A 103 -5.03 -5.43 -0.16
C GLU A 103 -5.72 -5.28 -1.51
N ILE A 104 -5.47 -4.16 -2.18
CA ILE A 104 -6.06 -3.85 -3.49
C ILE A 104 -5.09 -4.24 -4.58
N LYS A 105 -3.84 -3.83 -4.43
CA LYS A 105 -2.82 -4.06 -5.44
C LYS A 105 -1.50 -4.37 -4.78
N LYS A 106 -0.85 -5.40 -5.30
CA LYS A 106 0.55 -5.71 -5.05
C LYS A 106 1.35 -5.41 -6.31
N VAL A 107 2.43 -4.64 -6.16
CA VAL A 107 3.40 -4.36 -7.22
C VAL A 107 4.74 -4.91 -6.76
N ILE A 108 5.24 -5.92 -7.45
CA ILE A 108 6.55 -6.51 -7.21
C ILE A 108 7.55 -5.84 -8.15
N GLY A 109 8.68 -5.40 -7.63
CA GLY A 109 9.58 -4.52 -8.36
C GLY A 109 8.96 -3.15 -8.61
N GLY A 110 9.52 -2.44 -9.59
CA GLY A 110 8.87 -1.27 -10.18
C GLY A 110 9.71 0.00 -10.14
N SER A 111 9.21 1.00 -10.85
CA SER A 111 9.77 2.34 -10.91
C SER A 111 8.79 3.36 -10.34
N ALA A 112 9.27 4.55 -10.03
CA ALA A 112 8.45 5.68 -9.61
C ALA A 112 7.24 5.93 -10.53
N LYS A 113 7.43 5.72 -11.84
CA LYS A 113 6.37 5.87 -12.86
C LYS A 113 5.25 4.84 -12.65
N VAL A 114 5.61 3.57 -12.42
CA VAL A 114 4.63 2.51 -12.15
C VAL A 114 3.86 2.82 -10.88
N LEU A 115 4.56 3.23 -9.81
CA LEU A 115 3.92 3.59 -8.54
C LEU A 115 2.95 4.75 -8.69
N LYS A 116 3.33 5.81 -9.40
CA LYS A 116 2.46 6.95 -9.66
C LYS A 116 1.20 6.54 -10.43
N ASN A 117 1.35 5.70 -11.44
CA ASN A 117 0.21 5.21 -12.23
C ASN A 117 -0.76 4.37 -11.36
N GLU A 118 -0.22 3.45 -10.56
CA GLU A 118 -1.03 2.61 -9.68
C GLU A 118 -1.69 3.41 -8.56
N LEU A 119 -1.02 4.43 -8.02
CA LEU A 119 -1.58 5.36 -7.04
C LEU A 119 -2.83 6.07 -7.59
N GLU A 120 -2.76 6.60 -8.82
CA GLU A 120 -3.91 7.24 -9.46
C GLU A 120 -5.04 6.24 -9.76
N ARG A 121 -4.71 5.00 -10.14
CA ARG A 121 -5.71 3.93 -10.35
C ARG A 121 -6.43 3.59 -9.05
N VAL A 122 -5.69 3.42 -7.94
CA VAL A 122 -6.27 3.11 -6.63
C VAL A 122 -7.15 4.27 -6.15
N LYS A 123 -6.74 5.53 -6.33
CA LYS A 123 -7.60 6.69 -6.03
C LYS A 123 -8.90 6.69 -6.82
N LYS A 124 -8.82 6.48 -8.14
CA LYS A 124 -10.00 6.43 -9.02
C LYS A 124 -10.96 5.32 -8.60
N PHE A 125 -10.43 4.15 -8.28
CA PHE A 125 -11.24 3.05 -7.78
C PHE A 125 -11.86 3.36 -6.42
N ARG A 126 -11.11 3.92 -5.47
CA ARG A 126 -11.69 4.33 -4.19
C ARG A 126 -12.80 5.35 -4.37
N ALA A 127 -12.62 6.32 -5.27
CA ALA A 127 -13.65 7.30 -5.61
C ALA A 127 -14.88 6.66 -6.29
N SER A 128 -14.69 5.58 -7.07
CA SER A 128 -15.79 4.90 -7.78
C SER A 128 -16.68 4.05 -6.87
N LEU A 129 -16.17 3.60 -5.71
CA LEU A 129 -16.91 2.78 -4.76
C LEU A 129 -18.10 3.49 -4.09
N LYS A 130 -18.25 4.82 -4.25
CA LYS A 130 -19.27 5.68 -3.59
C LYS A 130 -19.29 5.50 -2.04
N TRP A 131 -20.09 6.28 -1.32
CA TRP A 131 -20.22 6.21 0.16
C TRP A 131 -20.63 4.83 0.73
N SER A 132 -20.94 3.85 -0.12
CA SER A 132 -21.37 2.49 0.26
C SER A 132 -20.37 1.70 1.11
N TYR A 133 -19.10 2.13 1.18
CA TYR A 133 -18.08 1.55 2.05
C TYR A 133 -17.49 2.59 3.01
N ASN A 134 -18.33 3.45 3.59
CA ASN A 134 -18.02 4.03 4.89
C ASN A 134 -18.12 2.90 5.91
N LEU A 135 -17.06 2.10 6.02
CA LEU A 135 -16.97 1.08 7.06
C LEU A 135 -17.15 1.80 8.39
N GLU A 136 -18.32 1.64 9.02
CA GLU A 136 -18.50 2.10 10.39
C GLU A 136 -17.41 1.46 11.24
N SER A 137 -16.93 2.19 12.25
CA SER A 137 -15.94 1.64 13.18
C SER A 137 -16.59 0.53 14.00
N GLY A 138 -16.54 -0.70 13.49
CA GLY A 138 -17.02 -1.92 14.14
C GLY A 138 -15.94 -3.00 14.24
N PRO A 139 -16.12 -3.99 15.14
CA PRO A 139 -15.26 -5.15 15.24
C PRO A 139 -15.53 -6.09 14.05
N ASP A 140 -14.48 -6.52 13.35
CA ASP A 140 -14.50 -7.56 12.31
C ASP A 140 -15.25 -7.32 10.99
N ILE A 141 -15.39 -6.07 10.55
CA ILE A 141 -15.87 -5.81 9.16
C ILE A 141 -14.80 -6.19 8.10
N TRP A 142 -13.58 -6.48 8.54
CA TRP A 142 -12.50 -6.99 7.68
C TRP A 142 -12.81 -8.35 7.05
N GLU A 143 -13.67 -9.17 7.65
CA GLU A 143 -13.95 -10.50 7.09
C GLU A 143 -15.20 -10.53 6.20
N ASN A 144 -16.22 -9.71 6.51
CA ASN A 144 -17.53 -9.82 5.84
C ASN A 144 -17.65 -9.15 4.47
N HIS A 145 -16.75 -8.21 4.14
CA HIS A 145 -16.81 -7.48 2.86
C HIS A 145 -15.59 -7.68 1.97
N HIS A 146 -14.62 -8.51 2.39
CA HIS A 146 -13.39 -8.71 1.63
C HIS A 146 -13.67 -9.22 0.21
N ASP A 147 -14.43 -10.31 0.08
CA ASP A 147 -14.68 -10.95 -1.21
C ASP A 147 -15.46 -10.05 -2.16
N GLU A 148 -16.49 -9.36 -1.68
CA GLU A 148 -17.26 -8.42 -2.49
C GLU A 148 -16.38 -7.25 -2.96
N TYR A 149 -15.54 -6.73 -2.08
CA TYR A 149 -14.60 -5.67 -2.38
C TYR A 149 -13.60 -6.12 -3.45
N MET A 150 -12.98 -7.29 -3.28
CA MET A 150 -12.01 -7.85 -4.21
C MET A 150 -12.62 -8.16 -5.58
N ASN A 151 -13.86 -8.65 -5.61
CA ASN A 151 -14.59 -8.86 -6.86
C ASN A 151 -14.83 -7.53 -7.61
N LYS A 152 -15.23 -6.46 -6.91
CA LYS A 152 -15.40 -5.12 -7.52
C LYS A 152 -14.10 -4.56 -8.08
N TRP A 153 -12.98 -4.76 -7.37
CA TRP A 153 -11.66 -4.36 -7.86
C TRP A 153 -11.25 -5.11 -9.12
N LYS A 154 -11.52 -6.42 -9.17
CA LYS A 154 -11.28 -7.24 -10.36
C LYS A 154 -12.06 -6.72 -11.56
N ASP A 155 -13.37 -6.51 -11.40
CA ASP A 155 -14.24 -5.96 -12.46
C ASP A 155 -13.78 -4.58 -12.94
N PHE A 156 -13.35 -3.72 -12.02
CA PHE A 156 -12.81 -2.40 -12.35
C PHE A 156 -11.56 -2.51 -13.23
N ASN A 157 -10.63 -3.40 -12.87
CA ASN A 157 -9.40 -3.60 -13.64
C ASN A 157 -9.63 -4.19 -15.02
N GLU A 158 -10.57 -5.13 -15.16
CA GLU A 158 -10.92 -5.72 -16.46
C GLU A 158 -11.52 -4.67 -17.41
N LYS A 159 -12.38 -3.78 -16.90
CA LYS A 159 -12.92 -2.67 -17.68
C LYS A 159 -11.84 -1.70 -18.13
N GLU A 160 -10.95 -1.28 -17.22
CA GLU A 160 -9.82 -0.43 -17.59
C GLU A 160 -8.96 -1.10 -18.67
N ALA A 161 -8.63 -2.38 -18.51
CA ALA A 161 -7.85 -3.12 -19.52
C ALA A 161 -8.54 -3.13 -20.90
N SER A 162 -9.85 -3.38 -20.95
CA SER A 162 -10.62 -3.36 -22.21
C SER A 162 -10.65 -1.99 -22.89
N ASN A 163 -10.64 -0.91 -22.12
CA ASN A 163 -10.60 0.47 -22.66
C ASN A 163 -9.22 0.83 -23.24
N TYR A 164 -8.16 0.15 -22.80
CA TYR A 164 -6.81 0.28 -23.34
C TYR A 164 -6.54 -0.68 -24.51
N ASP A 165 -7.40 -1.69 -24.75
CA ASP A 165 -7.26 -2.66 -25.85
C ASP A 165 -7.87 -2.16 -27.18
N GLY A 166 -8.06 -0.85 -27.30
CA GLY A 166 -8.15 -0.17 -28.58
C GLY A 166 -6.77 -0.07 -29.23
N THR A 167 -6.42 -1.08 -30.04
CA THR A 167 -5.26 -1.18 -30.96
C THR A 167 -3.87 -1.40 -30.33
N LEU A 168 -3.40 -2.65 -30.41
CA LEU A 168 -2.13 -3.02 -31.06
C LEU A 168 -2.23 -4.49 -31.52
N PHE A 169 -2.84 -4.70 -32.69
CA PHE A 169 -2.60 -5.92 -33.46
C PHE A 169 -1.14 -5.91 -33.88
N PHE A 170 -0.29 -6.69 -33.21
CA PHE A 170 0.98 -7.10 -33.80
C PHE A 170 0.67 -8.20 -34.80
N ASP A 171 0.41 -7.79 -36.04
CA ASP A 171 0.46 -8.68 -37.19
C ASP A 171 1.92 -9.15 -37.32
N ARG A 172 2.18 -10.40 -36.96
CA ARG A 172 3.48 -11.06 -37.15
C ARG A 172 3.41 -11.80 -38.48
N ASN A 173 3.79 -11.11 -39.56
CA ASN A 173 4.40 -11.75 -40.72
C ASN A 173 5.92 -11.82 -40.52
#